data_AF-A0A3M1CX17-F1
#
_entry.id   AF-A0A3M1CX17-F1
#
_cell.length_a   1.000
_cell.length_b   1.000
_cell.length_c   1.000
_cell.angle_alpha   90.00
_cell.angle_beta   90.00
_cell.angle_gamma   90.00
#
_symmetry.space_group_name_H-M   'P 1'
#
loop_
_entity.id
_entity.type
_entity.pdbx_description
1 polymer ?
#
loop_
_entity_poly.entity_id
_entity_poly.type
_entity_poly.pdbx_seq_one_letter_code
_entity_poly.pdbx_strand_id
1 'polypeptide(L)'
;MPRDNGNLMILIAHLVRQSEPWRHAKIRLLQVVSDASVMRRTEAELRAMLDAARISAEIEVLPPLEQGQTIQERICHHSGDSDLIVLGLQEPRQGQESEFMARMTSFMEGLPSIVLVRSVNIEDIFS
;
A
#
# COMPACT_ATOMS: atom_id res chain seq x y z
N MET A 1 -1.65 1.72 9.04
CA MET A 1 -2.75 1.95 8.06
C MET A 1 -4.04 1.43 8.67
N PRO A 2 -5.22 1.96 8.31
CA PRO A 2 -6.48 1.27 8.59
C PRO A 2 -6.35 -0.16 8.05
N ARG A 3 -6.62 -1.16 8.89
CA ARG A 3 -6.36 -2.57 8.60
C ARG A 3 -7.07 -3.05 7.32
N ASP A 4 -8.20 -2.42 7.01
CA ASP A 4 -9.09 -2.83 5.92
C ASP A 4 -8.54 -2.47 4.53
N ASN A 5 -7.90 -1.30 4.37
CA ASN A 5 -7.23 -0.96 3.11
C ASN A 5 -6.14 -1.98 2.79
N GLY A 6 -5.37 -2.41 3.81
CA GLY A 6 -4.29 -3.40 3.65
C GLY A 6 -4.77 -4.72 3.05
N ASN A 7 -5.86 -5.26 3.60
CA ASN A 7 -6.45 -6.52 3.14
C ASN A 7 -6.99 -6.43 1.71
N LEU A 8 -7.66 -5.33 1.37
CA LEU A 8 -8.18 -5.12 0.02
C LEU A 8 -7.03 -4.94 -0.99
N MET A 9 -5.98 -4.21 -0.63
CA MET A 9 -4.82 -4.01 -1.51
C MET A 9 -4.12 -5.34 -1.85
N ILE A 10 -3.89 -6.22 -0.88
CA ILE A 10 -3.25 -7.51 -1.14
C ILE A 10 -4.15 -8.43 -1.98
N LEU A 11 -5.47 -8.38 -1.76
CA LEU A 11 -6.42 -9.11 -2.58
C LEU A 11 -6.40 -8.63 -4.04
N ILE A 12 -6.41 -7.31 -4.27
CA ILE A 12 -6.30 -6.73 -5.61
C ILE A 12 -4.99 -7.15 -6.28
N ALA A 13 -3.86 -7.04 -5.58
CA ALA A 13 -2.56 -7.46 -6.12
C ALA A 13 -2.57 -8.96 -6.50
N HIS A 14 -3.19 -9.80 -5.67
CA HIS A 14 -3.34 -11.22 -5.95
C HIS A 14 -4.21 -11.50 -7.17
N LEU A 15 -5.35 -10.81 -7.31
CA LEU A 15 -6.25 -10.96 -8.47
C LEU A 15 -5.58 -10.47 -9.76
N VAL A 16 -4.86 -9.35 -9.72
CA VAL A 16 -4.09 -8.85 -10.86
C VAL A 16 -3.08 -9.91 -11.31
N ARG A 17 -2.33 -10.50 -10.37
CA ARG A 17 -1.37 -11.57 -10.69
C ARG A 17 -2.00 -12.79 -11.35
N GLN A 18 -3.30 -13.07 -11.15
CA GLN A 18 -3.96 -14.19 -11.82
C GLN A 18 -4.27 -13.94 -13.29
N SER A 19 -4.19 -12.69 -13.76
CA SER A 19 -4.38 -12.36 -15.17
C SER A 19 -3.18 -12.77 -16.03
N GLU A 20 -3.43 -13.11 -17.29
CA GLU A 20 -2.41 -13.65 -18.20
C GLU A 20 -1.14 -12.79 -18.34
N PRO A 21 -1.23 -11.45 -18.46
CA PRO A 21 -0.04 -10.58 -18.57
C PRO A 21 0.79 -10.53 -17.29
N TRP A 22 0.18 -10.81 -16.14
CA TRP A 22 0.78 -10.60 -14.81
C TRP A 22 1.07 -11.92 -14.08
N ARG A 23 0.87 -13.08 -14.73
CA ARG A 23 1.01 -14.41 -14.12
C ARG A 23 2.37 -14.69 -13.47
N HIS A 24 3.41 -14.01 -13.95
CA HIS A 24 4.78 -14.13 -13.46
C HIS A 24 5.24 -12.93 -12.62
N ALA A 25 4.36 -11.95 -12.38
CA ALA A 25 4.67 -10.79 -11.58
C ALA A 25 4.94 -11.20 -10.12
N LYS A 26 5.93 -10.56 -9.51
CA LYS A 26 6.24 -10.73 -8.09
C LYS A 26 5.43 -9.73 -7.29
N ILE A 27 4.76 -10.22 -6.25
CA ILE A 27 4.05 -9.34 -5.30
C ILE A 27 5.03 -9.03 -4.16
N ARG A 28 5.28 -7.75 -3.91
CA ARG A 28 6.02 -7.25 -2.76
C ARG A 28 5.07 -6.45 -1.87
N LEU A 29 5.01 -6.81 -0.59
CA LEU A 29 4.20 -6.15 0.44
C LEU A 29 5.12 -5.32 1.35
N LEU A 30 5.11 -4.01 1.14
CA LEU A 30 5.93 -3.06 1.88
C LEU A 30 5.11 -2.42 3.00
N GLN A 31 5.63 -2.45 4.22
CA GLN A 31 5.01 -1.82 5.38
C GLN A 31 6.03 -0.97 6.14
N VAL A 32 5.81 0.35 6.18
CA VAL A 32 6.57 1.26 7.04
C VAL A 32 6.01 1.17 8.47
N VAL A 33 6.88 0.96 9.45
CA VAL A 33 6.51 0.98 10.88
C VAL A 33 6.84 2.31 11.53
N SER A 34 6.14 2.64 12.61
CA SER A 34 6.39 3.85 13.41
C SER A 34 7.54 3.69 14.40
N ASP A 35 7.93 2.45 14.71
CA ASP A 35 9.02 2.12 15.63
C ASP A 35 9.77 0.88 15.12
N ALA A 36 11.10 0.92 15.11
CA ALA A 36 11.92 -0.22 14.72
C ALA A 36 11.73 -1.43 15.64
N SER A 37 11.34 -1.21 16.90
CA SER A 37 11.09 -2.27 17.89
C SER A 37 9.99 -3.25 17.47
N VAL A 38 9.02 -2.79 16.66
CA VAL A 38 7.89 -3.61 16.23
C VAL A 38 8.11 -4.34 14.90
N MET A 39 9.23 -4.11 14.20
CA MET A 39 9.46 -4.63 12.85
C MET A 39 9.26 -6.14 12.73
N ARG A 40 9.90 -6.92 13.62
CA ARG A 40 9.78 -8.40 13.63
C ARG A 40 8.34 -8.86 13.88
N ARG A 41 7.64 -8.17 14.78
CA ARG A 41 6.24 -8.49 15.09
C ARG A 41 5.35 -8.22 13.88
N THR A 42 5.52 -7.06 13.25
CA THR A 42 4.80 -6.68 12.03
C THR A 42 5.07 -7.68 10.90
N GLU A 43 6.31 -8.10 10.70
CA GLU A 43 6.65 -9.09 9.68
C GLU A 43 5.93 -10.43 9.93
N ALA A 44 5.91 -10.91 11.17
CA ALA A 44 5.22 -12.14 11.55
C ALA A 44 3.69 -12.03 11.35
N GLU A 45 3.10 -10.89 11.70
CA GLU A 45 1.66 -10.63 11.50
C GLU A 45 1.29 -10.60 10.00
N LEU A 46 2.11 -9.95 9.17
CA LEU A 46 1.93 -9.93 7.71
C LEU A 46 2.11 -11.32 7.11
N ARG A 47 3.08 -12.11 7.59
CA ARG A 47 3.30 -13.48 7.14
C ARG A 47 2.10 -14.37 7.45
N ALA A 48 1.60 -14.33 8.68
CA ALA A 48 0.43 -15.10 9.09
C ALA A 48 -0.81 -14.74 8.26
N MET A 49 -1.00 -13.45 7.94
CA MET A 49 -2.08 -12.99 7.06
C MET A 49 -1.95 -13.56 5.64
N LEU A 50 -0.77 -13.50 5.03
CA LEU A 50 -0.50 -14.05 3.71
C LEU A 50 -0.70 -15.57 3.66
N ASP A 51 -0.23 -16.28 4.68
CA ASP A 51 -0.35 -17.73 4.79
C ASP A 51 -1.82 -18.15 4.93
N ALA A 52 -2.60 -17.45 5.77
CA ALA A 52 -4.03 -17.69 5.92
C ALA A 52 -4.80 -17.45 4.61
N ALA A 53 -4.40 -16.43 3.84
CA ALA A 53 -4.97 -16.12 2.53
C ALA A 53 -4.44 -17.01 1.40
N ARG A 54 -3.39 -17.82 1.64
CA ARG A 54 -2.62 -18.58 0.63
C ARG A 54 -2.07 -17.70 -0.49
N ILE A 55 -1.68 -16.47 -0.16
CA ILE A 55 -1.10 -15.51 -1.10
C ILE A 55 0.42 -15.54 -0.96
N SER A 56 1.11 -15.86 -2.06
CA SER A 56 2.57 -15.78 -2.10
C SER A 56 3.02 -14.37 -2.46
N ALA A 57 3.67 -13.70 -1.51
CA ALA A 57 4.28 -12.38 -1.65
C ALA A 57 5.56 -12.25 -0.81
N GLU A 58 6.48 -11.41 -1.25
CA GLU A 58 7.67 -11.00 -0.49
C GLU A 58 7.27 -9.90 0.50
N ILE A 59 7.67 -10.03 1.77
CA ILE A 59 7.35 -9.04 2.81
C ILE A 59 8.59 -8.19 3.05
N GLU A 60 8.40 -6.88 3.08
CA GLU A 60 9.45 -5.93 3.39
C GLU A 60 8.95 -4.92 4.44
N VAL A 61 9.40 -5.10 5.68
CA VAL A 61 9.09 -4.18 6.78
C VAL A 61 10.17 -3.13 6.86
N LEU A 62 9.78 -1.88 6.60
CA LEU A 62 10.68 -0.74 6.53
C LEU A 62 10.68 0.01 7.86
N PRO A 63 11.85 0.46 8.34
CA PRO A 63 11.95 1.27 9.56
C PRO A 63 11.22 2.61 9.39
N PRO A 64 11.02 3.36 10.50
CA PRO A 64 10.46 4.70 10.44
C PRO A 64 11.22 5.60 9.46
N LEU A 65 10.52 6.60 8.91
CA LEU A 65 11.15 7.61 8.07
C LEU A 65 12.22 8.36 8.87
N GLU A 66 13.37 8.57 8.24
CA GLU A 66 14.43 9.41 8.80
C GLU A 66 14.01 10.88 8.76
N GLN A 67 14.67 11.73 9.56
CA GLN A 67 14.36 13.16 9.56
C GLN A 67 14.58 13.77 8.17
N GLY A 68 13.56 14.46 7.66
CA GLY A 68 13.57 15.08 6.34
C GLY A 68 13.22 14.15 5.18
N GLN A 69 13.12 12.83 5.40
CA GLN A 69 12.70 11.88 4.37
C GLN A 69 11.18 11.83 4.24
N THR A 70 10.70 11.95 3.01
CA THR A 70 9.28 11.83 2.67
C THR A 70 8.90 10.38 2.35
N ILE A 71 7.61 10.06 2.50
CA ILE A 71 7.09 8.77 2.06
C ILE A 71 7.18 8.58 0.54
N GLN A 72 7.09 9.67 -0.23
CA GLN A 72 7.24 9.64 -1.70
C GLN A 72 8.64 9.19 -2.08
N GLU A 73 9.69 9.79 -1.52
CA GLU A 73 11.07 9.39 -1.79
C GLU A 73 11.30 7.92 -1.45
N ARG A 74 10.71 7.44 -0.35
CA ARG A 74 10.79 6.02 0.02
C ARG A 74 10.10 5.12 -1.00
N ILE A 75 8.92 5.49 -1.49
CA ILE A 75 8.20 4.71 -2.50
C ILE A 75 8.94 4.74 -3.84
N CYS A 76 9.44 5.91 -4.29
CA CYS A 76 10.28 6.00 -5.48
C CYS A 76 11.52 5.10 -5.35
N HIS A 77 12.19 5.12 -4.20
CA HIS A 77 13.39 4.32 -3.97
C HIS A 77 13.14 2.80 -4.00
N HIS A 78 12.05 2.33 -3.39
CA HIS A 78 11.79 0.88 -3.28
C HIS A 78 10.93 0.32 -4.42
N SER A 79 10.17 1.17 -5.11
CA SER A 79 9.12 0.77 -6.07
C SER A 79 9.19 1.51 -7.41
N GLY A 80 10.19 2.35 -7.65
CA GLY A 80 10.33 3.11 -8.91
C GLY A 80 10.36 2.25 -10.17
N ASP A 81 10.96 1.06 -10.08
CA ASP A 81 11.05 0.09 -11.19
C ASP A 81 9.89 -0.93 -11.20
N SER A 82 8.82 -0.70 -10.44
CA SER A 82 7.67 -1.62 -10.40
C SER A 82 6.73 -1.38 -11.58
N ASP A 83 6.17 -2.44 -12.14
CA ASP A 83 5.16 -2.33 -13.20
C ASP A 83 3.82 -1.76 -12.69
N LEU A 84 3.50 -1.98 -11.41
CA LEU A 84 2.28 -1.54 -10.75
C LEU A 84 2.52 -1.29 -9.25
N ILE A 85 2.00 -0.19 -8.72
CA ILE A 85 1.97 0.12 -7.28
C ILE A 85 0.52 0.19 -6.81
N VAL A 86 0.20 -0.54 -5.73
CA VAL A 86 -1.12 -0.48 -5.09
C VAL A 86 -0.97 0.32 -3.78
N LEU A 87 -1.70 1.43 -3.66
CA LEU A 87 -1.60 2.33 -2.51
C LEU A 87 -2.95 2.58 -1.85
N GLY A 88 -2.92 2.70 -0.53
CA GLY A 88 -4.10 3.05 0.26
C GLY A 88 -4.46 4.53 0.06
N LEU A 89 -5.69 4.79 -0.34
CA LEU A 89 -6.23 6.14 -0.43
C LEU A 89 -6.85 6.53 0.91
N GLN A 90 -6.34 7.62 1.49
CA GLN A 90 -6.89 8.20 2.71
C GLN A 90 -8.09 9.09 2.38
N GLU A 91 -9.01 9.23 3.32
CA GLU A 91 -10.13 10.15 3.19
C GLU A 91 -9.64 11.60 3.33
N PRO A 92 -9.97 12.50 2.38
CA PRO A 92 -9.75 13.92 2.58
C PRO A 92 -10.56 14.41 3.78
N ARG A 93 -10.01 15.35 4.54
CA ARG A 93 -10.81 16.08 5.54
C ARG A 93 -11.82 16.97 4.81
N GLN A 94 -13.02 17.07 5.35
CA GLN A 94 -14.08 17.92 4.80
C GLN A 94 -13.57 19.36 4.59
N GLY A 95 -13.76 19.90 3.39
CA GLY A 95 -13.31 21.24 3.00
C GLY A 95 -11.83 21.32 2.58
N GLN A 96 -11.10 20.21 2.58
CA GLN A 96 -9.70 20.12 2.13
C GLN A 96 -9.53 19.26 0.87
N GLU A 97 -10.60 18.99 0.13
CA GLU A 97 -10.63 18.08 -1.01
C GLU A 97 -9.65 18.53 -2.10
N SER A 98 -9.65 19.83 -2.45
CA SER A 98 -8.75 20.38 -3.46
C SER A 98 -7.27 20.27 -3.07
N GLU A 99 -6.94 20.55 -1.81
CA GLU A 99 -5.56 20.42 -1.30
C GLU A 99 -5.12 18.96 -1.27
N PHE A 100 -6.02 18.06 -0.85
CA PHE A 100 -5.78 16.63 -0.86
C PHE A 100 -5.50 16.13 -2.27
N MET A 101 -6.31 16.53 -3.26
CA MET A 101 -6.11 16.16 -4.65
C MET A 101 -4.77 16.68 -5.19
N ALA A 102 -4.43 17.94 -4.93
CA ALA A 102 -3.14 18.51 -5.36
C ALA A 102 -1.94 17.76 -4.75
N ARG A 103 -2.00 17.44 -3.45
CA ARG A 103 -0.98 16.64 -2.77
C ARG A 103 -0.86 15.24 -3.37
N MET A 104 -1.98 14.58 -3.63
CA MET A 104 -1.99 13.25 -4.24
C MET A 104 -1.45 13.27 -5.66
N THR A 105 -1.81 14.25 -6.49
CA THR A 105 -1.26 14.40 -7.84
C THR A 105 0.25 14.56 -7.79
N SER A 106 0.76 15.50 -6.99
CA SER A 106 2.20 15.72 -6.84
C SER A 106 2.94 14.50 -6.27
N PHE A 107 2.31 13.77 -5.35
CA PHE A 107 2.86 12.53 -4.79
C PHE A 107 2.99 11.41 -5.84
N MET A 108 2.05 11.34 -6.80
CA MET A 108 2.04 10.34 -7.86
C MET A 108 2.94 10.70 -9.05
N GLU A 109 3.40 11.95 -9.14
CA GLU A 109 4.32 12.36 -10.21
C GLU A 109 5.62 11.55 -10.17
N GLY A 110 6.02 11.00 -11.32
CA GLY A 110 7.24 10.21 -11.48
C GLY A 110 7.15 8.77 -10.98
N LEU A 111 6.01 8.34 -10.41
CA LEU A 111 5.77 6.94 -10.10
C LEU A 111 5.21 6.18 -11.32
N PRO A 112 5.41 4.86 -11.40
CA PRO A 112 4.81 4.01 -12.43
C PRO A 112 3.28 3.94 -12.30
N SER A 113 2.63 2.99 -12.96
CA SER A 113 1.16 2.85 -12.86
C SER A 113 0.72 2.63 -11.40
N ILE A 114 -0.25 3.40 -10.93
CA ILE A 114 -0.76 3.34 -9.54
C ILE A 114 -2.24 2.94 -9.54
N VAL A 115 -2.61 2.04 -8.64
CA VAL A 115 -4.00 1.80 -8.24
C VAL A 115 -4.20 2.32 -6.81
N LEU A 116 -5.09 3.30 -6.67
CA LEU A 116 -5.49 3.85 -5.39
C LEU A 116 -6.68 3.05 -4.84
N VAL A 117 -6.55 2.57 -3.60
CA VAL A 117 -7.49 1.65 -2.97
C VAL A 117 -8.01 2.24 -1.68
N ARG A 118 -9.32 2.34 -1.56
CA ARG A 118 -10.00 2.66 -0.31
C ARG A 118 -11.04 1.58 -0.04
N SER A 119 -10.93 0.95 1.13
CA SER A 119 -12.01 0.15 1.68
C SER A 119 -13.05 1.09 2.28
N VAL A 120 -14.31 0.81 2.02
CA VAL A 120 -15.46 1.43 2.69
C VAL A 120 -16.15 0.34 3.50
N ASN A 121 -16.63 0.65 4.71
CA ASN A 121 -17.54 -0.27 5.37
C ASN A 121 -18.90 -0.21 4.66
N ILE A 122 -19.59 -1.34 4.58
CA ILE A 122 -20.93 -1.41 3.98
C ILE A 122 -21.92 -0.45 4.68
N GLU A 123 -21.70 -0.16 5.97
CA GLU A 123 -22.49 0.81 6.73
C GLU A 123 -22.28 2.26 6.24
N ASP A 124 -21.10 2.59 5.71
CA ASP A 124 -20.78 3.93 5.18
C ASP A 124 -21.44 4.18 3.81
N ILE A 125 -21.83 3.13 3.09
CA ILE A 125 -22.46 3.23 1.76
C ILE A 125 -23.94 3.65 1.86
N PHE A 126 -24.58 3.37 2.99
CA PHE A 126 -26.01 3.62 3.21
C PHE A 126 -26.27 4.75 4.21
N SER A 127 -25.26 5.52 4.59
CA SER A 127 -25.38 6.69 5.49
C SER A 127 -25.38 8.01 4.74
#